data_AF-A0A5J5RP74-F1
#
_entry.id   AF-A0A5J5RP74-F1
#
_cell.length_a   1.000
_cell.length_b   1.000
_cell.length_c   1.000
_cell.angle_alpha   90.00
_cell.angle_beta   90.00
_cell.angle_gamma   90.00
#
_symmetry.space_group_name_H-M   'P 1'
#
loop_
_entity.id
_entity.type
_entity.pdbx_description
1 polymer ?
#
loop_
_entity_poly.entity_id
_entity_poly.type
_entity_poly.pdbx_seq_one_letter_code
_entity_poly.pdbx_strand_id
1 'polypeptide(L)'
;ITQRYHPLALRYFLINAHYRSPLKYSVIQLEGASNAIFYIYQTLKDCQDALLQLQKEIPNDGKPARTTLDAKECISKLRNEFQVKMSDDLSTSLILTGAFLEALKLVNNLLTMLKKKQQKQQRLLVIQSLKEIKKEVMKVLDVLGLQPPCSYIEVSGFTYYTMLRFMPSVKF
;
A
#
# COMPACT_ATOMS: atom_id res chain seq x y z
N ILE A 1 -6.72 -23.96 -3.96
CA ILE A 1 -5.93 -22.82 -3.45
C ILE A 1 -6.75 -21.52 -3.45
N THR A 2 -7.34 -21.11 -4.57
CA THR A 2 -8.21 -19.92 -4.68
C THR A 2 -9.49 -19.98 -3.84
N GLN A 3 -9.93 -21.18 -3.42
CA GLN A 3 -10.98 -21.36 -2.43
C GLN A 3 -10.58 -20.91 -1.00
N ARG A 4 -9.27 -20.82 -0.71
CA ARG A 4 -8.72 -20.47 0.61
C ARG A 4 -7.97 -19.13 0.63
N TYR A 5 -7.40 -18.72 -0.49
CA TYR A 5 -6.62 -17.49 -0.60
C TYR A 5 -7.13 -16.60 -1.73
N HIS A 6 -7.15 -15.29 -1.48
CA HIS A 6 -7.57 -14.33 -2.50
C HIS A 6 -6.61 -14.39 -3.71
N PRO A 7 -7.10 -14.28 -4.95
CA PRO A 7 -6.24 -14.27 -6.14
C PRO A 7 -5.11 -13.22 -6.09
N LEU A 8 -5.35 -12.08 -5.45
CA LEU A 8 -4.31 -11.05 -5.23
C LEU A 8 -3.23 -11.49 -4.25
N ALA A 9 -3.56 -12.24 -3.21
CA ALA A 9 -2.57 -12.80 -2.29
C ALA A 9 -1.69 -13.83 -3.00
N LEU A 10 -2.28 -14.62 -3.90
CA LEU A 10 -1.53 -15.55 -4.75
C LEU A 10 -0.63 -14.80 -5.75
N ARG A 11 -1.15 -13.75 -6.40
CA ARG A 11 -0.34 -12.91 -7.29
C ARG A 11 0.81 -12.25 -6.56
N TYR A 12 0.56 -11.67 -5.38
CA TYR A 12 1.58 -11.09 -4.52
C TYR A 12 2.64 -12.13 -4.14
N PHE A 13 2.23 -13.32 -3.71
CA PHE A 13 3.14 -14.41 -3.38
C PHE A 13 4.07 -14.77 -4.55
N LEU A 14 3.50 -14.87 -5.76
CA LEU A 14 4.26 -15.23 -6.96
C LEU A 14 5.24 -14.15 -7.39
N ILE A 15 4.83 -12.88 -7.41
CA ILE A 15 5.74 -11.78 -7.81
C ILE A 15 6.80 -11.54 -6.73
N ASN A 16 6.45 -11.67 -5.45
CA ASN A 16 7.40 -11.51 -4.35
C ASN A 16 8.39 -12.68 -4.23
N ALA A 17 8.26 -13.75 -5.01
CA ALA A 17 9.26 -14.80 -5.08
C ALA A 17 10.44 -14.37 -5.96
N HIS A 18 11.66 -14.70 -5.53
CA HIS A 18 12.83 -14.51 -6.38
C HIS A 18 12.76 -15.44 -7.59
N TYR A 19 12.71 -14.89 -8.79
CA TYR A 19 12.57 -15.65 -10.03
C TYR A 19 13.72 -16.65 -10.29
N ARG A 20 14.89 -16.42 -9.68
CA ARG A 20 16.06 -17.32 -9.76
C ARG A 20 16.05 -18.47 -8.76
N SER A 21 15.08 -18.51 -7.85
CA SER A 21 15.00 -19.53 -6.80
C SER A 21 13.83 -20.47 -7.05
N PRO A 22 13.97 -21.77 -6.75
CA PRO A 22 12.85 -22.69 -6.78
C PRO A 22 11.70 -22.16 -5.92
N LEU A 23 10.51 -22.03 -6.51
CA LEU A 23 9.33 -21.57 -5.80
C LEU A 23 8.93 -22.61 -4.77
N LYS A 24 9.31 -22.37 -3.51
CA LYS A 24 8.87 -23.20 -2.38
C LYS A 24 7.47 -22.75 -1.99
N TYR A 25 6.52 -23.66 -2.12
CA TYR A 25 5.16 -23.45 -1.64
C TYR A 25 5.08 -23.84 -0.16
N SER A 26 4.69 -22.90 0.69
CA SER A 26 4.32 -23.20 2.07
C SER A 26 3.10 -22.39 2.49
N VAL A 27 2.31 -22.98 3.38
CA VAL A 27 1.14 -22.33 3.98
C VAL A 27 1.54 -21.01 4.67
N ILE A 28 2.68 -21.02 5.38
CA ILE A 28 3.23 -19.84 6.08
C ILE A 28 3.52 -18.69 5.10
N GLN A 29 4.11 -18.96 3.93
CA GLN A 29 4.40 -17.90 2.96
C GLN A 29 3.13 -17.32 2.30
N LEU A 30 2.11 -18.16 2.08
CA LEU A 30 0.82 -17.70 1.56
C LEU A 30 0.03 -16.87 2.57
N GLU A 31 0.10 -17.24 3.85
CA GLU A 31 -0.43 -16.43 4.95
C GLU A 31 0.28 -15.09 5.02
N GLY A 32 1.62 -15.08 4.93
CA GLY A 32 2.41 -13.85 4.84
C GLY A 32 1.99 -12.96 3.66
N ALA A 33 1.79 -13.55 2.48
CA ALA A 33 1.30 -12.82 1.31
C ALA A 33 -0.13 -12.27 1.50
N SER A 34 -0.99 -13.02 2.18
CA SER A 34 -2.35 -12.58 2.51
C SER A 34 -2.35 -11.39 3.48
N ASN A 35 -1.48 -11.45 4.49
CA ASN A 35 -1.28 -10.36 5.45
C ASN A 35 -0.71 -9.10 4.78
N ALA A 36 0.25 -9.26 3.86
CA ALA A 36 0.80 -8.14 3.10
C ALA A 36 -0.29 -7.47 2.24
N ILE A 37 -1.07 -8.26 1.52
CA ILE A 37 -2.21 -7.78 0.73
C ILE A 37 -3.24 -7.06 1.60
N PHE A 38 -3.61 -7.64 2.75
CA PHE A 38 -4.51 -7.00 3.70
C PHE A 38 -3.97 -5.65 4.15
N TYR A 39 -2.71 -5.57 4.56
CA TYR A 39 -2.07 -4.31 4.99
C TYR A 39 -2.09 -3.24 3.88
N ILE A 40 -1.71 -3.61 2.66
CA ILE A 40 -1.69 -2.69 1.50
C ILE A 40 -3.07 -2.08 1.29
N TYR A 41 -4.11 -2.91 1.18
CA TYR A 41 -5.45 -2.41 0.85
C TYR A 41 -6.14 -1.74 2.03
N GLN A 42 -5.87 -2.17 3.27
CA GLN A 42 -6.38 -1.49 4.45
C GLN A 42 -5.80 -0.07 4.55
N THR A 43 -4.50 0.10 4.36
CA THR A 43 -3.85 1.43 4.33
C THR A 43 -4.38 2.31 3.20
N LEU A 44 -4.59 1.76 2.00
CA LEU A 44 -5.15 2.52 0.88
C LEU A 44 -6.61 2.92 1.11
N LYS A 45 -7.40 2.05 1.75
CA LYS A 45 -8.78 2.33 2.14
C LYS A 45 -8.83 3.45 3.17
N ASP A 46 -8.08 3.32 4.27
CA ASP A 46 -8.05 4.34 5.33
C ASP A 46 -7.58 5.69 4.77
N CYS A 47 -6.61 5.66 3.85
CA CYS A 47 -6.17 6.82 3.10
C CYS A 47 -7.29 7.44 2.24
N GLN A 48 -8.06 6.61 1.54
CA GLN A 48 -9.19 7.07 0.73
C GLN A 48 -10.27 7.72 1.59
N ASP A 49 -10.68 7.04 2.66
CA ASP A 49 -11.75 7.48 3.54
C ASP A 49 -11.36 8.82 4.21
N ALA A 50 -10.11 8.96 4.65
CA ALA A 50 -9.59 10.23 5.16
C ALA A 50 -9.62 11.34 4.10
N LEU A 51 -9.18 11.07 2.87
CA LEU A 51 -9.19 12.08 1.80
C LEU A 51 -10.61 12.51 1.40
N LEU A 52 -11.59 11.60 1.43
CA LEU A 52 -13.00 11.91 1.17
C LEU A 52 -13.60 12.82 2.25
N GLN A 53 -13.30 12.55 3.53
CA GLN A 53 -13.75 13.40 4.64
C GLN A 53 -13.15 14.81 4.56
N LEU A 54 -11.90 14.91 4.10
CA LEU A 54 -11.12 16.14 4.05
C LEU A 54 -11.24 16.90 2.72
N GLN A 55 -12.03 16.39 1.77
CA GLN A 55 -12.18 16.96 0.42
C GLN A 55 -12.68 18.41 0.45
N LYS A 56 -13.45 18.79 1.47
CA LYS A 56 -13.95 20.16 1.69
C LYS A 56 -12.88 21.14 2.21
N GLU A 57 -11.76 20.62 2.74
CA GLU A 57 -10.71 21.44 3.32
C GLU A 57 -9.66 21.89 2.28
N ILE A 58 -9.59 21.22 1.13
CA ILE A 58 -8.58 21.46 0.08
C ILE A 58 -8.94 22.75 -0.68
N PRO A 59 -8.12 23.82 -0.62
CA PRO A 59 -8.33 25.00 -1.44
C PRO A 59 -8.12 24.64 -2.91
N ASN A 60 -9.07 25.05 -3.77
CA ASN A 60 -8.99 24.90 -5.22
C ASN A 60 -8.11 26.02 -5.84
N ASP A 61 -7.05 26.41 -5.14
CA ASP A 61 -6.16 27.48 -5.56
C ASP A 61 -5.07 26.84 -6.42
N GLY A 62 -4.99 27.22 -7.71
CA GLY A 62 -4.08 26.66 -8.72
C GLY A 62 -2.57 26.86 -8.46
N LYS A 63 -2.16 27.03 -7.20
CA LYS A 63 -0.76 27.06 -6.76
C LYS A 63 -0.18 25.65 -6.70
N PRO A 64 1.13 25.49 -6.97
CA PRO A 64 1.78 24.19 -6.88
C PRO A 64 1.61 23.63 -5.48
N ALA A 65 1.03 22.43 -5.44
CA ALA A 65 0.83 21.61 -4.26
C ALA A 65 2.13 21.50 -3.44
N ARG A 66 2.21 22.22 -2.32
CA ARG A 66 3.31 22.05 -1.37
C ARG A 66 3.07 20.77 -0.58
N THR A 67 4.03 19.86 -0.63
CA THR A 67 4.08 18.64 0.18
C THR A 67 5.22 18.74 1.20
N THR A 68 5.14 17.92 2.24
CA THR A 68 6.22 17.75 3.22
C THR A 68 7.51 17.23 2.56
N LEU A 69 8.68 17.58 3.11
CA LEU A 69 9.98 17.14 2.59
C LEU A 69 10.06 15.60 2.57
N ASP A 70 9.68 14.97 3.68
CA ASP A 70 9.66 13.51 3.84
C ASP A 70 8.82 12.81 2.76
N ALA A 71 7.69 13.42 2.35
CA ALA A 71 6.85 12.86 1.30
C ALA A 71 7.53 12.93 -0.07
N LYS A 72 8.23 14.03 -0.37
CA LYS A 72 8.98 14.16 -1.63
C LYS A 72 10.13 13.18 -1.71
N GLU A 73 10.88 13.02 -0.62
CA GLU A 73 11.98 12.06 -0.51
C GLU A 73 11.48 10.62 -0.60
N CYS A 74 10.37 10.30 0.06
CA CYS A 74 9.75 8.98 -0.06
C CYS A 74 9.31 8.67 -1.50
N ILE A 75 8.67 9.63 -2.18
CA ILE A 75 8.24 9.46 -3.58
C ILE A 75 9.45 9.31 -4.51
N SER A 76 10.49 10.13 -4.35
CA SER A 76 11.69 10.03 -5.19
C SER A 76 12.41 8.71 -4.97
N LYS A 77 12.55 8.28 -3.71
CA LYS A 77 13.13 6.99 -3.35
C LYS A 77 12.33 5.83 -3.95
N LEU A 78 11.00 5.84 -3.82
CA LEU A 78 10.14 4.82 -4.39
C LEU A 78 10.31 4.72 -5.91
N ARG A 79 10.33 5.85 -6.62
CA ARG A 79 10.54 5.88 -8.07
C ARG A 79 11.91 5.35 -8.46
N ASN A 80 12.96 5.81 -7.79
CA ASN A 80 14.32 5.43 -8.11
C ASN A 80 14.56 3.94 -7.85
N GLU A 81 14.15 3.42 -6.70
CA GLU A 81 14.27 1.99 -6.39
C GLU A 81 13.44 1.15 -7.35
N PHE A 82 12.21 1.57 -7.66
CA PHE A 82 11.38 0.88 -8.64
C PHE A 82 12.06 0.82 -10.01
N GLN A 83 12.57 1.95 -10.51
CA GLN A 83 13.24 2.00 -11.82
C GLN A 83 14.50 1.14 -11.83
N VAL A 84 15.38 1.28 -10.83
CA VAL A 84 16.64 0.53 -10.75
C VAL A 84 16.37 -0.97 -10.68
N LYS A 85 15.49 -1.42 -9.78
CA LYS A 85 15.19 -2.85 -9.59
C LYS A 85 14.42 -3.47 -10.75
N MET A 86 13.54 -2.71 -11.40
CA MET A 86 12.86 -3.19 -12.61
C MET A 86 13.78 -3.23 -13.83
N SER A 87 14.80 -2.35 -13.91
CA SER A 87 15.73 -2.32 -15.05
C SER A 87 16.86 -3.34 -14.94
N ASP A 88 17.24 -3.73 -13.72
CA ASP A 88 18.31 -4.70 -13.47
C ASP A 88 17.82 -6.14 -13.70
N ASP A 89 16.83 -6.58 -12.91
CA ASP A 89 16.43 -7.99 -12.88
C ASP A 89 14.93 -8.23 -12.63
N LEU A 90 14.08 -7.21 -12.80
CA LEU A 90 12.66 -7.25 -12.45
C LEU A 90 12.42 -7.73 -11.01
N SER A 91 13.30 -7.38 -10.08
CA SER A 91 13.19 -7.81 -8.68
C SER A 91 12.08 -7.06 -7.94
N THR A 92 10.84 -7.52 -8.16
CA THR A 92 9.65 -6.96 -7.51
C THR A 92 9.63 -7.23 -6.00
N SER A 93 10.26 -8.32 -5.54
CA SER A 93 10.37 -8.60 -4.10
C SER A 93 11.09 -7.48 -3.35
N LEU A 94 12.25 -7.04 -3.84
CA LEU A 94 13.04 -5.98 -3.20
C LEU A 94 12.28 -4.65 -3.17
N ILE A 95 11.49 -4.36 -4.21
CA ILE A 95 10.62 -3.18 -4.26
C ILE A 95 9.54 -3.27 -3.19
N LEU A 96 8.83 -4.41 -3.13
CA LEU A 96 7.69 -4.64 -2.23
C LEU A 96 8.10 -4.62 -0.75
N THR A 97 9.24 -5.20 -0.41
CA THR A 97 9.77 -5.20 0.96
C THR A 97 10.56 -3.94 1.33
N GLY A 98 10.96 -3.14 0.33
CA GLY A 98 11.77 -1.94 0.47
C GLY A 98 10.95 -0.65 0.40
N ALA A 99 11.25 0.23 -0.56
CA ALA A 99 10.62 1.54 -0.65
C ALA A 99 9.08 1.52 -0.72
N PHE A 100 8.46 0.47 -1.25
CA PHE A 100 7.00 0.36 -1.29
C PHE A 100 6.40 0.22 0.13
N LEU A 101 6.97 -0.65 0.96
CA LEU A 101 6.55 -0.81 2.35
C LEU A 101 6.78 0.47 3.16
N GLU A 102 7.90 1.15 2.95
CA GLU A 102 8.20 2.43 3.59
C GLU A 102 7.20 3.53 3.19
N ALA A 103 6.77 3.57 1.92
CA ALA A 103 5.72 4.48 1.48
C ALA A 103 4.38 4.22 2.20
N LEU A 104 3.99 2.95 2.38
CA LEU A 104 2.77 2.60 3.13
C LEU A 104 2.87 2.96 4.61
N LYS A 105 4.03 2.74 5.24
CA LYS A 105 4.27 3.19 6.62
C LYS A 105 4.15 4.70 6.75
N LEU A 106 4.69 5.46 5.79
CA LEU A 106 4.56 6.91 5.77
C LEU A 106 3.09 7.34 5.62
N VAL A 107 2.31 6.69 4.75
CA VAL A 107 0.85 6.92 4.64
C VAL A 107 0.17 6.74 5.99
N ASN A 108 0.40 5.64 6.69
CA ASN A 108 -0.18 5.40 8.02
C ASN A 108 0.26 6.47 9.03
N ASN A 109 1.54 6.87 9.03
CA ASN A 109 2.03 7.94 9.89
C ASN A 109 1.33 9.27 9.61
N LEU A 110 1.19 9.67 8.35
CA LEU A 110 0.47 10.88 7.96
C LEU A 110 -1.02 10.82 8.37
N LEU A 111 -1.66 9.65 8.25
CA LEU A 111 -3.02 9.44 8.74
C LEU A 111 -3.13 9.64 10.26
N THR A 112 -2.17 9.14 11.04
CA THR A 112 -2.16 9.40 12.49
C THR A 112 -1.93 10.87 12.83
N MET A 113 -1.13 11.58 12.03
CA MET A 113 -0.95 13.03 12.18
C MET A 113 -2.24 13.81 11.92
N LEU A 114 -3.05 13.40 10.94
CA LEU A 114 -4.33 14.04 10.62
C LEU A 114 -5.38 13.87 11.73
N LYS A 115 -5.29 12.80 12.53
CA LYS A 115 -6.14 12.60 13.72
C LYS A 115 -5.81 13.57 14.85
N LYS A 116 -4.60 14.15 14.88
CA LYS A 116 -4.18 15.13 15.88
C LYS A 116 -4.62 16.54 15.49
N LYS A 117 -4.90 17.38 16.49
CA LYS A 117 -5.18 18.80 16.25
C LYS A 117 -3.91 19.49 15.76
N GLN A 118 -3.96 20.09 14.58
CA GLN A 118 -2.83 20.77 13.93
C GLN A 118 -3.25 22.13 13.39
N GLN A 119 -2.26 22.99 13.11
CA GLN A 119 -2.51 24.24 12.39
C GLN A 119 -3.04 23.95 10.99
N LYS A 120 -4.00 24.77 10.51
CA LYS A 120 -4.67 24.58 9.21
C LYS A 120 -3.69 24.43 8.05
N GLN A 121 -2.62 25.22 8.02
CA GLN A 121 -1.60 25.15 6.97
C GLN A 121 -0.83 23.83 6.98
N GLN A 122 -0.43 23.33 8.17
CA GLN A 122 0.27 22.06 8.30
C GLN A 122 -0.62 20.88 7.91
N ARG A 123 -1.90 20.92 8.32
CA ARG A 123 -2.90 19.91 7.95
C ARG A 123 -3.07 19.82 6.43
N LEU A 124 -3.12 20.97 5.73
CA LEU A 124 -3.18 21.00 4.26
C LEU A 124 -1.95 20.38 3.60
N LEU A 125 -0.75 20.65 4.10
CA LEU A 125 0.48 20.03 3.59
C LEU A 125 0.44 18.50 3.74
N VAL A 126 -0.04 18.01 4.89
CA VAL A 126 -0.17 16.57 5.17
C VAL A 126 -1.19 15.92 4.23
N ILE A 127 -2.36 16.56 4.01
CA ILE A 127 -3.37 16.08 3.05
C ILE A 127 -2.78 15.97 1.64
N GLN A 128 -2.03 16.99 1.21
CA GLN A 128 -1.44 17.00 -0.11
C GLN A 128 -0.35 15.93 -0.25
N SER A 129 0.50 15.76 0.76
CA SER A 129 1.50 14.68 0.82
C SER A 129 0.83 13.31 0.69
N LEU A 130 -0.26 13.10 1.44
CA LEU A 130 -1.02 11.85 1.43
C LEU A 130 -1.57 11.53 0.03
N LYS A 131 -2.11 12.54 -0.67
CA LYS A 131 -2.64 12.40 -2.04
C LYS A 131 -1.54 12.02 -3.04
N GLU A 132 -0.39 12.68 -2.98
CA GLU A 132 0.73 12.39 -3.90
C GLU A 132 1.35 11.01 -3.65
N ILE A 133 1.55 10.62 -2.37
CA ILE A 133 2.07 9.28 -2.05
C ILE A 133 1.08 8.20 -2.47
N LYS A 134 -0.23 8.36 -2.19
CA LYS A 134 -1.26 7.42 -2.64
C LYS A 134 -1.21 7.23 -4.16
N LYS A 135 -1.12 8.33 -4.91
CA LYS A 135 -1.03 8.30 -6.38
C LYS A 135 0.18 7.49 -6.84
N GLU A 136 1.33 7.67 -6.20
CA GLU A 136 2.54 6.94 -6.57
C GLU A 136 2.47 5.44 -6.22
N VAL A 137 1.99 5.11 -5.02
CA VAL A 137 1.74 3.72 -4.59
C VAL A 137 0.78 3.02 -5.56
N MET A 138 -0.28 3.69 -6.01
CA MET A 138 -1.22 3.13 -6.98
C MET A 138 -0.58 2.82 -8.33
N LYS A 139 0.33 3.67 -8.83
CA LYS A 139 1.05 3.38 -10.09
C LYS A 139 1.92 2.13 -9.97
N VAL A 140 2.62 1.98 -8.85
CA VAL A 140 3.45 0.78 -8.60
C VAL A 140 2.56 -0.47 -8.58
N LEU A 141 1.42 -0.42 -7.90
CA LEU A 141 0.46 -1.52 -7.87
C LEU A 141 -0.11 -1.84 -9.25
N ASP A 142 -0.40 -0.84 -10.07
CA ASP A 142 -0.88 -1.01 -11.45
C ASP A 142 0.14 -1.76 -12.31
N VAL A 143 1.40 -1.32 -12.30
CA VAL A 143 2.49 -1.98 -13.05
C VAL A 143 2.70 -3.42 -12.58
N LEU A 144 2.58 -3.68 -11.28
CA LEU A 144 2.71 -5.03 -10.70
C LEU A 144 1.46 -5.90 -10.88
N GLY A 145 0.39 -5.39 -11.52
CA GLY A 145 -0.87 -6.11 -11.69
C GLY A 145 -1.59 -6.39 -10.36
N LEU A 146 -1.29 -5.60 -9.32
CA LEU A 146 -1.90 -5.66 -7.99
C LEU A 146 -2.93 -4.52 -7.80
N GLN A 147 -3.46 -3.94 -8.87
CA GLN A 147 -4.57 -3.02 -8.74
C GLN A 147 -5.80 -3.79 -8.22
N PRO A 148 -6.55 -3.26 -7.23
CA PRO A 148 -7.72 -3.95 -6.73
C PRO A 148 -8.79 -3.99 -7.84
N PRO A 149 -9.34 -5.16 -8.20
CA PRO A 149 -10.34 -5.29 -9.24
C PRO A 149 -11.74 -4.79 -8.80
N CYS A 150 -11.97 -4.67 -7.49
CA CYS A 150 -13.23 -4.27 -6.87
C CYS A 150 -12.97 -3.33 -5.66
N SER A 151 -14.03 -2.89 -4.96
CA SER A 151 -13.92 -2.04 -3.77
C SER A 151 -12.91 -2.63 -2.75
N TYR A 152 -12.07 -1.77 -2.15
CA TYR A 152 -11.08 -2.18 -1.13
C TYR A 152 -11.69 -3.04 0.00
N ILE A 153 -13.00 -2.88 0.25
CA ILE A 153 -13.79 -3.62 1.24
C ILE A 153 -13.87 -5.12 0.92
N GLU A 154 -13.98 -5.50 -0.35
CA GLU A 154 -14.11 -6.90 -0.74
C GLU A 154 -12.79 -7.65 -0.59
N VAL A 155 -11.67 -6.97 -0.90
CA VAL A 155 -10.34 -7.56 -0.78
C VAL A 155 -9.93 -7.71 0.70
N SER A 156 -10.14 -6.67 1.52
CA SER A 156 -9.91 -6.75 2.98
C SER A 156 -10.91 -7.70 3.65
N GLY A 157 -12.17 -7.74 3.20
CA GLY A 157 -13.20 -8.61 3.73
C GLY A 157 -12.92 -10.08 3.43
N PHE A 158 -12.55 -10.42 2.19
CA PHE A 158 -12.24 -11.80 1.82
C PHE A 158 -11.00 -12.31 2.58
N THR A 159 -9.95 -11.49 2.71
CA THR A 159 -8.73 -11.86 3.45
C THR A 159 -9.01 -12.00 4.96
N TYR A 160 -9.83 -11.11 5.53
CA TYR A 160 -10.25 -11.20 6.94
C TYR A 160 -11.14 -12.43 7.20
N TYR A 161 -12.09 -12.73 6.31
CA TYR A 161 -13.00 -13.88 6.44
C TYR A 161 -12.28 -15.21 6.25
N THR A 162 -11.29 -15.27 5.35
CA THR A 162 -10.43 -16.45 5.22
C THR A 162 -9.49 -16.62 6.42
N MET A 163 -8.95 -15.52 6.98
CA MET A 163 -8.24 -15.58 8.26
C MET A 163 -9.13 -16.09 9.40
N LEU A 164 -10.35 -15.57 9.59
CA LEU A 164 -11.24 -16.01 10.67
C LEU A 164 -11.77 -17.45 10.49
N ARG A 165 -12.09 -17.87 9.26
CA ARG A 165 -12.70 -19.19 9.00
C ARG A 165 -11.69 -20.34 9.06
N PHE A 166 -10.42 -20.07 8.76
CA PHE A 166 -9.38 -21.09 8.68
C PHE A 166 -8.25 -20.94 9.71
N MET A 167 -8.25 -19.87 10.53
CA MET A 167 -7.24 -19.65 11.58
C MET A 167 -7.89 -19.33 12.94
N PRO A 168 -8.31 -20.36 13.72
CA PRO A 168 -8.96 -20.16 15.03
C PRO A 168 -8.03 -19.59 16.12
N SER A 169 -6.73 -19.43 15.85
CA SER A 169 -5.71 -19.20 16.88
C SER A 169 -5.07 -17.80 16.86
N VAL A 170 -5.44 -16.91 15.94
CA VAL A 170 -4.91 -15.53 15.95
C VAL A 170 -5.88 -14.64 16.72
N LYS A 171 -5.76 -14.64 18.06
CA LYS A 171 -6.34 -13.61 18.91
C LYS A 171 -5.43 -12.38 18.84
N PHE A 172 -6.00 -11.24 18.45
CA PHE A 172 -5.37 -9.92 18.63
C PHE A 172 -5.27 -9.57 20.11
#